data_AF-A0A2T4G320-F1
#
_entry.id   AF-A0A2T4G320-F1
#
_cell.length_a   1.000
_cell.length_b   1.000
_cell.length_c   1.000
_cell.angle_alpha   90.00
_cell.angle_beta   90.00
_cell.angle_gamma   90.00
#
_symmetry.space_group_name_H-M   'P 1'
#
loop_
_entity.id
_entity.type
_entity.pdbx_description
1 polymer ?
#
loop_
_entity_poly.entity_id
_entity_poly.type
_entity_poly.pdbx_seq_one_letter_code
_entity_poly.pdbx_strand_id
1 'polypeptide(L)'
;MAAKFLLLALARSTPPLLAHAAEGRSPLERATMVTTGVPCLLTAGTTWLTSKPFERLAAAKRDALAFIGSDGDIRSAQFELAVRADHASYPAPHMNDMQLAQAIAVTY
;
A
#
# COMPACT_ATOMS: atom_id res chain seq x y z
N MET A 1 -16.26 -8.75 8.22
CA MET A 1 -17.00 -9.69 7.34
C MET A 1 -17.37 -9.06 5.99
N ALA A 2 -17.94 -7.85 5.96
CA ALA A 2 -18.35 -7.16 4.73
C ALA A 2 -17.24 -6.97 3.66
N ALA A 3 -16.02 -6.61 4.06
CA ALA A 3 -14.90 -6.43 3.13
C ALA A 3 -14.54 -7.72 2.37
N LYS A 4 -14.68 -8.89 3.02
CA LYS A 4 -14.38 -10.20 2.42
C LYS A 4 -15.42 -10.59 1.37
N PHE A 5 -16.70 -10.26 1.58
CA PHE A 5 -17.77 -10.44 0.61
C PHE A 5 -17.66 -9.46 -0.58
N LEU A 6 -17.26 -8.21 -0.31
CA LEU A 6 -17.01 -7.21 -1.37
C LEU A 6 -15.86 -7.64 -2.30
N LEU A 7 -14.80 -8.23 -1.74
CA LEU A 7 -13.65 -8.73 -2.50
C LEU A 7 -13.97 -10.00 -3.30
N LEU A 8 -14.76 -10.92 -2.74
CA LEU A 8 -15.28 -12.08 -3.48
C LEU A 8 -16.21 -11.67 -4.62
N ALA A 9 -16.97 -10.59 -4.46
CA ALA A 9 -17.80 -10.02 -5.52
C ALA A 9 -16.95 -9.38 -6.63
N LEU A 10 -15.94 -8.56 -6.27
CA LEU A 10 -14.98 -7.95 -7.20
C LEU A 10 -14.18 -8.98 -8.01
N ALA A 11 -13.74 -10.06 -7.36
CA ALA A 11 -13.00 -11.15 -8.01
C ALA A 11 -13.89 -12.00 -8.94
N ARG A 12 -15.21 -12.03 -8.75
CA ARG A 12 -16.15 -12.71 -9.65
C ARG A 12 -16.57 -11.84 -10.84
N SER A 13 -16.51 -10.51 -10.72
CA SER A 13 -16.87 -9.58 -11.79
C SER A 13 -15.74 -9.26 -12.78
N THR A 14 -14.48 -9.58 -12.47
CA THR A 14 -13.32 -9.34 -13.35
C THR A 14 -13.39 -10.06 -14.71
N PRO A 15 -13.77 -11.35 -14.82
CA PRO A 15 -13.88 -12.01 -16.13
C PRO A 15 -14.94 -11.38 -17.07
N PRO A 16 -16.17 -11.04 -16.64
CA PRO A 16 -17.11 -10.36 -17.51
C PRO A 16 -16.66 -8.94 -17.86
N LEU A 17 -16.03 -8.18 -16.95
CA LEU A 17 -15.52 -6.84 -17.26
C LEU A 17 -14.51 -6.84 -18.42
N LEU A 18 -13.63 -7.85 -18.44
CA LEU A 18 -12.64 -8.03 -19.51
C LEU A 18 -13.27 -8.59 -20.79
N ALA A 19 -14.31 -9.42 -20.69
CA ALA A 19 -15.04 -9.90 -21.86
C ALA A 19 -15.80 -8.76 -22.56
N HIS A 20 -16.47 -7.89 -21.81
CA HIS A 20 -17.18 -6.71 -22.35
C HIS A 20 -16.19 -5.65 -22.86
N ALA A 21 -15.05 -5.44 -22.18
CA ALA A 21 -14.02 -4.53 -22.66
C ALA A 21 -13.27 -5.05 -23.92
N ALA A 22 -13.36 -6.34 -24.23
CA ALA A 22 -12.78 -6.94 -25.42
C ALA A 22 -13.71 -6.88 -26.64
N GLU A 23 -14.98 -6.51 -26.44
CA GLU A 23 -15.99 -6.51 -27.49
C GLU A 23 -15.69 -5.41 -28.52
N GLY A 24 -15.59 -5.78 -29.80
CA GLY A 24 -15.26 -4.86 -30.90
C GLY A 24 -13.77 -4.47 -31.05
N ARG A 25 -12.88 -4.93 -30.16
CA ARG A 25 -11.43 -4.67 -30.26
C ARG A 25 -10.70 -5.67 -31.17
N SER A 26 -9.59 -5.23 -31.75
CA SER A 26 -8.71 -6.06 -32.57
C SER A 26 -8.11 -7.21 -31.76
N PRO A 27 -7.72 -8.34 -32.40
CA PRO A 27 -7.13 -9.48 -31.70
C PRO A 27 -5.88 -9.12 -30.88
N LEU A 28 -5.07 -8.16 -31.36
CA LEU A 28 -3.89 -7.66 -30.67
C LEU A 28 -4.26 -6.93 -29.36
N GLU A 29 -5.23 -6.02 -29.42
CA GLU A 29 -5.68 -5.28 -28.24
C GLU A 29 -6.27 -6.23 -27.18
N ARG A 30 -7.04 -7.23 -27.62
CA ARG A 30 -7.56 -8.28 -26.72
C ARG A 30 -6.44 -9.06 -26.05
N ALA A 31 -5.41 -9.43 -26.80
CA ALA A 31 -4.24 -10.13 -26.25
C ALA A 31 -3.54 -9.28 -25.19
N THR A 32 -3.27 -8.00 -25.47
CA THR A 32 -2.61 -7.10 -24.49
C THR A 32 -3.42 -6.89 -23.23
N MET A 33 -4.75 -6.77 -23.34
CA MET A 33 -5.62 -6.61 -22.17
C MET A 33 -5.59 -7.85 -21.26
N VAL A 34 -5.55 -9.05 -21.85
CA VAL A 34 -5.45 -10.30 -21.09
C VAL A 34 -4.06 -10.46 -20.49
N THR A 35 -3.00 -10.29 -21.27
CA THR A 35 -1.63 -10.58 -20.80
C THR A 35 -1.06 -9.53 -19.86
N THR A 36 -1.53 -8.28 -19.93
CA THR A 36 -1.06 -7.18 -19.07
C THR A 36 -2.11 -6.76 -18.04
N GLY A 37 -3.36 -6.58 -18.49
CA GLY A 37 -4.44 -6.09 -17.62
C GLY A 37 -4.82 -7.08 -16.52
N VAL A 38 -4.97 -8.37 -16.85
CA VAL A 38 -5.32 -9.40 -15.86
C VAL A 38 -4.26 -9.52 -14.77
N PRO A 39 -2.95 -9.71 -15.07
CA PRO A 39 -1.94 -9.80 -14.02
C PRO A 39 -1.87 -8.54 -13.16
N CYS A 40 -1.95 -7.34 -13.76
CA CYS A 40 -1.91 -6.07 -13.02
C CYS A 40 -3.04 -5.95 -11.99
N LEU A 41 -4.27 -6.27 -12.38
CA LEU A 41 -5.42 -6.22 -11.46
C LEU A 41 -5.30 -7.25 -10.34
N LEU A 42 -4.83 -8.46 -10.66
CA LEU A 42 -4.63 -9.52 -9.68
C LEU A 42 -3.54 -9.17 -8.67
N THR A 43 -2.37 -8.70 -9.13
CA THR A 43 -1.29 -8.29 -8.22
C THR A 43 -1.72 -7.09 -7.38
N ALA A 44 -2.29 -6.04 -7.97
CA ALA A 44 -2.76 -4.88 -7.21
C ALA A 44 -3.80 -5.26 -6.15
N GLY A 45 -4.80 -6.07 -6.51
CA GLY A 45 -5.84 -6.52 -5.58
C GLY A 45 -5.29 -7.39 -4.45
N THR A 46 -4.39 -8.33 -4.76
CA THR A 46 -3.79 -9.22 -3.74
C THR A 46 -2.80 -8.49 -2.84
N THR A 47 -2.03 -7.53 -3.37
CA THR A 47 -1.18 -6.63 -2.58
C THR A 47 -2.02 -5.82 -1.62
N TRP A 48 -3.12 -5.21 -2.07
CA TRP A 48 -4.02 -4.45 -1.19
C TRP A 48 -4.57 -5.32 -0.06
N LEU A 49 -4.95 -6.55 -0.37
CA LEU A 49 -5.56 -7.47 0.58
C LEU A 49 -4.58 -7.98 1.65
N THR A 50 -3.36 -8.31 1.25
CA THR A 50 -2.38 -8.94 2.15
C THR A 50 -1.49 -7.92 2.87
N SER A 51 -1.28 -6.75 2.26
CA SER A 51 -0.41 -5.74 2.85
C SER A 51 -1.06 -4.99 4.02
N LYS A 52 -2.40 -4.92 4.10
CA LYS A 52 -3.12 -4.17 5.14
C LYS A 52 -2.57 -2.75 5.29
N PRO A 53 -2.54 -1.95 4.20
CA PRO A 53 -1.76 -0.72 4.13
C PRO A 53 -2.18 0.30 5.21
N PHE A 54 -3.48 0.44 5.47
CA PHE A 54 -4.00 1.33 6.50
C PHE A 54 -3.68 0.89 7.92
N GLU A 55 -3.61 -0.42 8.21
CA GLU A 55 -3.23 -0.89 9.54
C GLU A 55 -1.75 -0.57 9.82
N ARG A 56 -0.88 -0.76 8.82
CA ARG A 56 0.54 -0.38 8.94
C ARG A 56 0.71 1.11 9.14
N LEU A 57 -0.08 1.92 8.43
CA LEU A 57 -0.06 3.37 8.54
C LEU A 57 -0.48 3.85 9.92
N ALA A 58 -1.59 3.31 10.43
CA ALA A 58 -2.07 3.60 11.78
C ALA A 58 -1.07 3.14 12.85
N ALA A 59 -0.42 1.98 12.65
CA ALA A 59 0.65 1.51 13.52
C ALA A 59 1.87 2.45 13.48
N ALA A 60 2.33 2.86 12.29
CA ALA A 60 3.44 3.80 12.13
C ALA A 60 3.16 5.15 12.81
N LYS A 61 1.94 5.69 12.71
CA LYS A 61 1.53 6.90 13.43
C LYS A 61 1.62 6.72 14.94
N ARG A 62 1.06 5.62 15.47
CA ARG A 62 1.10 5.33 16.91
C ARG A 62 2.52 5.18 17.42
N ASP A 63 3.37 4.50 16.64
CA ASP A 63 4.78 4.30 16.94
C ASP A 63 5.56 5.62 16.91
N ALA A 64 5.28 6.51 15.96
CA ALA A 64 5.85 7.86 15.89
C ALA A 64 5.42 8.72 17.08
N LEU A 65 4.15 8.65 17.51
CA LEU A 65 3.65 9.34 18.71
C LEU A 65 4.32 8.82 19.98
N ALA A 66 4.61 7.51 20.07
CA ALA A 66 5.36 6.95 21.18
C ALA A 66 6.82 7.43 21.19
N PHE A 67 7.45 7.55 20.02
CA PHE A 67 8.80 8.12 19.91
C PHE A 67 8.83 9.60 20.33
N ILE A 68 7.87 10.42 19.88
CA ILE A 68 7.75 11.82 20.29
C ILE A 68 7.49 11.93 21.80
N GLY A 69 6.53 11.15 22.32
CA GLY A 69 6.15 11.19 23.74
C GLY A 69 7.23 10.66 24.69
N SER A 70 8.26 9.99 24.17
CA SER A 70 9.40 9.49 24.93
C SER A 70 10.68 10.29 24.69
N ASP A 71 10.59 11.46 24.04
CA ASP A 71 11.75 12.28 23.63
C ASP A 71 12.80 11.47 22.84
N GLY A 72 12.35 10.45 22.10
CA GLY A 72 13.19 9.61 21.25
C GLY A 72 13.74 8.33 21.90
N ASP A 73 13.36 8.02 23.14
CA ASP A 73 13.81 6.83 23.87
C ASP A 73 13.16 5.54 23.32
N ILE A 74 11.87 5.58 22.97
CA ILE A 74 11.13 4.41 22.50
C ILE A 74 11.09 4.36 20.97
N ARG A 75 11.93 3.50 20.39
CA ARG A 75 11.94 3.18 18.95
C ARG A 75 11.09 1.94 18.63
N SER A 76 9.79 2.14 18.47
CA SER A 76 8.86 1.09 18.07
C SER A 76 9.13 0.57 16.66
N ALA A 77 8.74 -0.69 16.39
CA ALA A 77 9.18 -1.43 15.20
C ALA A 77 8.76 -0.80 13.86
N GLN A 78 7.54 -0.26 13.73
CA GLN A 78 7.11 0.34 12.45
C GLN A 78 7.76 1.69 12.22
N PHE A 79 8.01 2.46 13.28
CA PHE A 79 8.73 3.72 13.18
C PHE A 79 10.21 3.50 12.82
N GLU A 80 10.88 2.53 13.45
CA GLU A 80 12.25 2.14 13.11
C GLU A 80 12.36 1.62 11.66
N LEU A 81 11.35 0.88 11.18
CA LEU A 81 11.28 0.48 9.78
C LEU A 81 11.18 1.70 8.84
N ALA A 82 10.38 2.71 9.21
CA ALA A 82 10.25 3.94 8.44
C ALA A 82 11.56 4.74 8.40
N VAL A 83 12.26 4.88 9.53
CA VAL A 83 13.59 5.52 9.61
C VAL A 83 14.59 4.80 8.69
N ARG A 84 14.65 3.47 8.75
CA ARG A 84 15.53 2.68 7.89
C ARG A 84 15.20 2.85 6.41
N ALA A 85 13.92 2.91 6.07
CA ALA A 85 13.49 3.13 4.69
C ALA A 85 13.87 4.53 4.19
N ASP A 86 13.75 5.56 5.04
CA ASP A 86 14.17 6.92 4.72
C ASP A 86 15.68 7.01 4.48
N HIS A 87 16.47 6.47 5.42
CA HIS A 87 17.93 6.46 5.31
C HIS A 87 18.45 5.59 4.15
N ALA A 88 17.74 4.51 3.81
CA ALA A 88 18.08 3.69 2.64
C ALA A 88 17.76 4.40 1.31
N SER A 89 16.74 5.27 1.30
CA SER A 89 16.30 5.99 0.10
C SER A 89 17.10 7.28 -0.11
N TYR A 90 17.57 7.92 0.96
CA TYR A 90 18.26 9.21 0.94
C TYR A 90 19.63 9.11 1.62
N PRO A 91 20.75 9.22 0.87
CA PRO A 91 22.11 9.18 1.43
C PRO A 91 22.39 10.28 2.46
N ALA A 92 21.66 11.40 2.38
CA ALA A 92 21.59 12.44 3.39
C ALA A 92 20.10 12.64 3.74
N PRO A 93 19.65 12.12 4.90
CA PRO A 93 18.26 12.27 5.33
C PRO A 93 17.88 13.75 5.39
N HIS A 94 16.75 14.12 4.78
CA HIS A 94 16.30 15.51 4.74
C HIS A 94 15.87 16.05 6.11
N MET A 95 15.63 15.16 7.06
CA MET A 95 15.09 15.44 8.38
C MET A 95 15.70 14.47 9.40
N ASN A 96 15.85 14.93 10.65
CA ASN A 96 16.25 14.02 11.73
C ASN A 96 15.08 13.11 12.14
N ASP A 97 15.37 12.03 12.88
CA ASP A 97 14.36 11.05 13.31
C ASP A 97 13.16 11.71 14.04
N MET A 98 13.39 12.75 14.85
CA MET A 98 12.32 13.46 15.55
C MET A 98 11.42 14.25 14.59
N GLN A 99 12.01 14.91 13.59
CA GLN A 99 11.29 15.59 12.53
C GLN A 99 10.51 14.60 11.65
N LEU A 100 11.08 13.43 11.37
CA LEU A 100 10.39 12.34 10.68
C LEU A 100 9.18 11.84 11.50
N ALA A 101 9.36 11.63 12.81
CA ALA A 101 8.26 11.22 13.69
C ALA A 101 7.12 12.25 13.68
N GLN A 102 7.44 13.54 13.77
CA GLN A 102 6.45 14.63 13.72
C GLN A 102 5.73 14.66 12.37
N ALA A 103 6.46 14.52 11.25
CA ALA A 103 5.88 14.47 9.93
C ALA A 103 4.89 13.30 9.77
N ILE A 104 5.24 12.11 10.26
CA ILE A 104 4.37 10.93 10.25
C ILE A 104 3.12 11.17 11.13
N ALA A 105 3.27 11.80 12.29
CA ALA A 105 2.18 12.04 13.24
C ALA A 105 1.10 13.01 12.73
N VAL A 106 1.46 13.96 11.87
CA VAL A 106 0.52 14.96 11.32
C VAL A 106 -0.09 14.57 9.97
N THR A 107 0.59 13.70 9.21
CA THR A 107 0.18 13.35 7.84
C THR A 107 -0.84 12.23 7.79
N TYR A 108 -0.74 11.29 8.73
CA TYR A 108 -1.59 10.10 8.86
C TYR A 108 -2.32 10.17 10.20
#